data_AF-A0AA38T073-F1
#
_entry.id   AF-A0AA38T073-F1
#
_cell.length_a   1.000
_cell.length_b   1.000
_cell.length_c   1.000
_cell.angle_alpha   90.00
_cell.angle_beta   90.00
_cell.angle_gamma   90.00
#
_symmetry.space_group_name_H-M   'P 1'
#
loop_
_entity.id
_entity.type
_entity.pdbx_description
1 polymer ?
#
loop_
_entity_poly.entity_id
_entity_poly.type
_entity_poly.pdbx_seq_one_letter_code
_entity_poly.pdbx_strand_id
1 'polypeptide(L)'
;MPNYKPARTPVETDHKLSADGTPVHDPSLYRNLAGALQYLTFTRPDIGLAVQHVCLYMHDPREQHLQALKRILRCIRGTLAHGLQIHVSPSMNLTAYSDADWGGCPASRRSTFGYCVFLGDNIVSWSSKRQGVVSVSSAESEYRGVANTIAETSWIRNLLRELHRAPTKATIVYCDNISAINMSSNPVQHQRTKHIEIDIHFVRDKVTLGHVRVLHVPSSSQYADIFTKGLPHSLFSEFKSNLNICTSDVQTVGGNIRNGDNGFIANDHYRQYLKDIEIIQSLGVAAYRFSISWARLLPSKLSFFSLFKILLVVLGGRFGEVNPNGILFYNKILDNLLLRGIKPFVTIHHHDFPQELQDRYGSWLSPLMQYRDQGGSVGIVVDCLMYEPLTDDERDQEAVNRGLAFSIGWALDPLIFGDYPSEMRTYLGNQLPKFSYAERKFMADSIDYIAVNHYSTAYVKDCIHSSCGLTANRAIKGFVDVKSEMVFKSVSKICAIPSDYFSKEPFRNYRVERVQDGHYDAADSSKRHRRNGRLFKRYHNKPMFITENGYSEPKMQEVGVQDIQKDVKRIEFHKMYLSSLAQAIREGADVRGYFVWTLMDDFE
;
A
#
# COMPACT_ATOMS: atom_id res chain seq x y z
N MET A 1 -18.20 0.27 28.14
CA MET A 1 -18.90 1.35 27.38
C MET A 1 -20.39 1.11 27.01
N PRO A 2 -21.02 -0.10 27.06
CA PRO A 2 -22.40 -0.28 26.55
C PRO A 2 -23.51 0.64 27.11
N ASN A 3 -23.40 1.15 28.33
CA ASN A 3 -24.51 1.84 29.01
C ASN A 3 -24.46 3.39 28.95
N TYR A 4 -23.53 3.99 28.20
CA TYR A 4 -23.42 5.46 28.11
C TYR A 4 -24.33 6.05 27.04
N LYS A 5 -25.16 7.04 27.42
CA LYS A 5 -26.02 7.83 26.52
C LYS A 5 -25.17 8.54 25.45
N PRO A 6 -25.58 8.53 24.16
CA PRO A 6 -24.87 9.26 23.10
C PRO A 6 -24.80 10.77 23.34
N ALA A 7 -23.74 11.41 22.85
CA ALA A 7 -23.58 12.87 22.85
C ALA A 7 -24.05 13.44 21.51
N ARG A 8 -24.75 14.59 21.54
CA ARG A 8 -25.33 15.22 20.33
C ARG A 8 -24.34 16.05 19.50
N THR A 9 -23.22 16.45 20.09
CA THR A 9 -22.12 17.19 19.46
C THR A 9 -20.79 16.74 20.08
N PRO A 10 -19.66 16.78 19.36
CA PRO A 10 -18.36 16.34 19.88
C PRO A 10 -17.72 17.38 20.80
N VAL A 11 -18.04 18.68 20.64
CA VAL A 11 -17.60 19.81 21.49
C VAL A 11 -18.83 20.52 22.06
N GLU A 12 -18.68 21.20 23.21
CA GLU A 12 -19.68 22.08 23.82
C GLU A 12 -19.42 23.55 23.42
N THR A 13 -20.46 24.37 23.33
CA THR A 13 -20.46 25.65 22.61
C THR A 13 -19.39 26.65 23.09
N ASP A 14 -19.01 26.61 24.37
CA ASP A 14 -18.04 27.54 24.98
C ASP A 14 -16.91 26.83 25.76
N HIS A 15 -16.74 25.51 25.58
CA HIS A 15 -15.88 24.72 26.46
C HIS A 15 -14.40 24.75 26.05
N LYS A 16 -13.59 25.46 26.85
CA LYS A 16 -12.13 25.53 26.69
C LYS A 16 -11.42 24.65 27.72
N LEU A 17 -10.64 23.67 27.25
CA LEU A 17 -9.86 22.77 28.10
C LEU A 17 -8.64 23.51 28.70
N SER A 18 -8.45 23.40 30.02
CA SER A 18 -7.23 23.87 30.70
C SER A 18 -6.14 22.79 30.73
N ALA A 19 -4.88 23.18 30.93
CA ALA A 19 -3.76 22.28 31.17
C ALA A 19 -3.73 21.73 32.62
N ASP A 20 -4.48 22.35 33.54
CA ASP A 20 -4.45 22.05 34.97
C ASP A 20 -5.38 20.88 35.38
N GLY A 21 -5.25 20.43 36.62
CA GLY A 21 -6.12 19.43 37.24
C GLY A 21 -5.47 18.07 37.44
N THR A 22 -6.28 17.06 37.77
CA THR A 22 -5.80 15.70 38.08
C THR A 22 -5.26 15.00 36.83
N PRO A 23 -4.04 14.43 36.86
CA PRO A 23 -3.53 13.57 35.78
C PRO A 23 -4.41 12.35 35.52
N VAL A 24 -4.48 11.88 34.28
CA VAL A 24 -5.18 10.63 33.93
C VAL A 24 -4.40 9.43 34.47
N HIS A 25 -5.10 8.48 35.10
CA HIS A 25 -4.51 7.26 35.67
C HIS A 25 -3.76 6.39 34.63
N ASP A 26 -4.30 6.28 33.41
CA ASP A 26 -3.64 5.60 32.29
C ASP A 26 -3.46 6.55 31.08
N PRO A 27 -2.32 7.27 30.99
CA PRO A 27 -1.98 8.12 29.85
C PRO A 27 -1.76 7.34 28.55
N SER A 28 -1.47 6.04 28.61
CA SER A 28 -1.23 5.21 27.43
C SER A 28 -2.54 4.83 26.74
N LEU A 29 -3.57 4.45 27.50
CA LEU A 29 -4.93 4.31 26.98
C LEU A 29 -5.44 5.61 26.36
N TYR A 30 -5.18 6.76 27.01
CA TYR A 30 -5.53 8.07 26.46
C TYR A 30 -4.89 8.30 25.07
N ARG A 31 -3.56 8.10 24.95
CA ARG A 31 -2.83 8.24 23.69
C ARG A 31 -3.31 7.27 22.60
N ASN A 32 -3.59 6.02 22.95
CA ASN A 32 -4.12 5.02 22.02
C ASN A 32 -5.48 5.44 21.46
N LEU A 33 -6.39 5.90 22.32
CA LEU A 33 -7.71 6.36 21.90
C LEU A 33 -7.64 7.68 21.10
N ALA A 34 -6.79 8.62 21.50
CA ALA A 34 -6.58 9.87 20.77
C ALA A 34 -6.00 9.61 19.37
N GLY A 35 -5.05 8.68 19.24
CA GLY A 35 -4.50 8.25 17.94
C GLY A 35 -5.55 7.59 17.03
N ALA A 36 -6.39 6.70 17.57
CA ALA A 36 -7.49 6.09 16.83
C ALA A 36 -8.53 7.12 16.37
N LEU A 37 -8.85 8.11 17.22
CA LEU A 37 -9.70 9.23 16.85
C LEU A 37 -9.08 10.13 15.78
N GLN A 38 -7.76 10.37 15.85
CA GLN A 38 -7.02 11.13 14.83
C GLN A 38 -7.09 10.45 13.46
N TYR A 39 -6.98 9.12 13.40
CA TYR A 39 -7.19 8.36 12.16
C TYR A 39 -8.63 8.51 11.64
N LEU A 40 -9.63 8.47 12.51
CA LEU A 40 -11.04 8.61 12.11
C LEU A 40 -11.35 9.99 11.48
N THR A 41 -10.56 11.04 11.76
CA THR A 41 -10.75 12.35 11.10
C THR A 41 -10.60 12.35 9.58
N PHE A 42 -10.01 11.29 8.99
CA PHE A 42 -9.93 11.09 7.53
C PHE A 42 -11.28 10.75 6.88
N THR A 43 -12.28 10.30 7.64
CA THR A 43 -13.65 10.03 7.13
C THR A 43 -14.73 10.72 7.95
N ARG A 44 -14.35 11.41 9.03
CA ARG A 44 -15.21 12.19 9.92
C ARG A 44 -14.65 13.60 10.15
N PRO A 45 -14.72 14.50 9.15
CA PRO A 45 -14.36 15.92 9.32
C PRO A 45 -15.10 16.58 10.49
N ASP A 46 -16.34 16.18 10.76
CA ASP A 46 -17.22 16.73 11.81
C ASP A 46 -16.68 16.59 13.25
N ILE A 47 -15.72 15.70 13.49
CA ILE A 47 -15.04 15.57 14.79
C ILE A 47 -13.66 16.24 14.83
N GLY A 48 -13.17 16.82 13.71
CA GLY A 48 -11.80 17.29 13.54
C GLY A 48 -11.33 18.26 14.63
N LEU A 49 -12.12 19.28 14.94
CA LEU A 49 -11.83 20.23 16.04
C LEU A 49 -11.73 19.55 17.40
N ALA A 50 -12.66 18.65 17.70
CA ALA A 50 -12.71 17.96 18.99
C ALA A 50 -11.48 17.06 19.19
N VAL A 51 -11.09 16.36 18.12
CA VAL A 51 -9.91 15.50 18.11
C VAL A 51 -8.63 16.34 18.22
N GLN A 52 -8.53 17.45 17.50
CA GLN A 52 -7.42 18.40 17.64
C GLN A 52 -7.27 18.85 19.10
N HIS A 53 -8.36 19.24 19.76
CA HIS A 53 -8.33 19.72 21.15
C HIS A 53 -7.81 18.67 22.14
N VAL A 54 -8.17 17.38 21.99
CA VAL A 54 -7.62 16.32 22.86
C VAL A 54 -6.17 15.98 22.47
N CYS A 55 -5.84 16.00 21.17
CA CYS A 55 -4.48 15.73 20.69
C CYS A 55 -3.44 16.75 21.19
N LEU A 56 -3.84 17.99 21.50
CA LEU A 56 -2.95 18.99 22.12
C LEU A 56 -2.35 18.55 23.48
N TYR A 57 -2.99 17.62 24.19
CA TYR A 57 -2.61 17.22 25.55
C TYR A 57 -2.09 15.77 25.65
N MET A 58 -1.73 15.12 24.53
CA MET A 58 -1.24 13.72 24.50
C MET A 58 0.03 13.45 25.34
N HIS A 59 0.85 14.48 25.58
CA HIS A 59 2.06 14.35 26.39
C HIS A 59 1.74 14.21 27.88
N ASP A 60 0.74 14.94 28.38
CA ASP A 60 0.44 15.03 29.81
C ASP A 60 -1.08 15.26 30.04
N PRO A 61 -1.91 14.21 29.84
CA PRO A 61 -3.36 14.34 29.86
C PRO A 61 -3.94 14.46 31.27
N ARG A 62 -5.02 15.23 31.38
CA ARG A 62 -5.82 15.45 32.60
C ARG A 62 -7.19 14.79 32.48
N GLU A 63 -7.84 14.53 33.61
CA GLU A 63 -9.18 13.92 33.63
C GLU A 63 -10.20 14.72 32.79
N GLN A 64 -10.12 16.06 32.76
CA GLN A 64 -10.95 16.88 31.86
C GLN A 64 -10.74 16.54 30.38
N HIS A 65 -9.50 16.27 29.94
CA HIS A 65 -9.20 15.87 28.57
C HIS A 65 -9.75 14.46 28.28
N LEU A 66 -9.71 13.56 29.26
CA LEU A 66 -10.32 12.24 29.15
C LEU A 66 -11.85 12.31 29.07
N GLN A 67 -12.51 13.25 29.76
CA GLN A 67 -13.96 13.47 29.63
C GLN A 67 -14.33 14.04 28.24
N ALA A 68 -13.54 14.96 27.70
CA ALA A 68 -13.69 15.42 26.31
C ALA A 68 -13.54 14.26 25.31
N LEU A 69 -12.50 13.43 25.45
CA LEU A 69 -12.30 12.23 24.64
C LEU A 69 -13.50 11.26 24.75
N LYS A 70 -14.01 11.01 25.97
CA LYS A 70 -15.23 10.22 26.22
C LYS A 70 -16.47 10.86 25.59
N ARG A 71 -16.55 12.20 25.42
CA ARG A 71 -17.64 12.87 24.70
C ARG A 71 -17.57 12.58 23.20
N ILE A 72 -16.38 12.64 22.59
CA ILE A 72 -16.17 12.31 21.16
C ILE A 72 -16.62 10.87 20.89
N LEU A 73 -16.17 9.90 21.70
CA LEU A 73 -16.59 8.49 21.57
C LEU A 73 -18.12 8.31 21.72
N ARG A 74 -18.78 9.04 22.62
CA ARG A 74 -20.25 9.04 22.75
C ARG A 74 -20.97 9.68 21.55
N CYS A 75 -20.35 10.63 20.87
CA CYS A 75 -20.88 11.25 19.64
C CYS A 75 -20.76 10.29 18.45
N ILE A 76 -19.61 9.64 18.28
CA ILE A 76 -19.40 8.61 17.26
C ILE A 76 -20.38 7.45 17.46
N ARG A 77 -20.59 6.99 18.70
CA ARG A 77 -21.59 5.95 19.01
C ARG A 77 -23.01 6.32 18.57
N GLY A 78 -23.39 7.60 18.66
CA GLY A 78 -24.68 8.09 18.17
C GLY A 78 -24.77 8.26 16.66
N THR A 79 -23.64 8.14 15.95
CA THR A 79 -23.51 8.42 14.51
C THR A 79 -22.77 7.30 13.76
N LEU A 80 -22.85 6.05 14.24
CA LEU A 80 -22.16 4.89 13.62
C LEU A 80 -22.59 4.64 12.17
N ALA A 81 -23.85 4.92 11.83
CA ALA A 81 -24.37 4.80 10.47
C ALA A 81 -24.00 5.99 9.56
N HIS A 82 -23.30 7.01 10.07
CA HIS A 82 -22.89 8.18 9.28
C HIS A 82 -21.45 8.04 8.79
N GLY A 83 -21.25 8.30 7.51
CA GLY A 83 -19.93 8.33 6.86
C GLY A 83 -19.85 9.45 5.83
N LEU A 84 -18.65 9.72 5.35
CA LEU A 84 -18.41 10.61 4.23
C LEU A 84 -18.97 10.01 2.94
N GLN A 85 -19.94 10.68 2.34
CA GLN A 85 -20.52 10.32 1.06
C GLN A 85 -19.89 11.13 -0.07
N ILE A 86 -19.61 10.48 -1.20
CA ILE A 86 -19.13 11.12 -2.42
C ILE A 86 -20.06 10.71 -3.55
N HIS A 87 -20.64 11.70 -4.23
CA HIS A 87 -21.62 11.52 -5.30
C HIS A 87 -21.10 12.09 -6.62
N VAL A 88 -21.69 11.67 -7.74
CA VAL A 88 -21.40 12.28 -9.05
C VAL A 88 -21.96 13.71 -9.06
N SER A 89 -21.08 14.72 -9.06
CA SER A 89 -21.47 16.13 -9.21
C SER A 89 -21.40 16.55 -10.68
N PRO A 90 -22.36 17.35 -11.19
CA PRO A 90 -22.28 17.95 -12.53
C PRO A 90 -21.24 19.09 -12.62
N SER A 91 -20.66 19.51 -11.49
CA SER A 91 -19.75 20.65 -11.37
C SER A 91 -18.35 20.18 -10.96
N MET A 92 -17.33 20.65 -11.69
CA MET A 92 -15.90 20.50 -11.30
C MET A 92 -15.32 21.83 -10.78
N ASN A 93 -16.18 22.73 -10.28
CA ASN A 93 -15.73 23.99 -9.70
C ASN A 93 -15.18 23.76 -8.28
N LEU A 94 -14.09 24.44 -7.93
CA LEU A 94 -13.54 24.42 -6.59
C LEU A 94 -14.11 25.59 -5.76
N THR A 95 -14.63 25.26 -4.59
CA THR A 95 -15.14 26.19 -3.59
C THR A 95 -14.51 25.85 -2.25
N ALA A 96 -14.10 26.84 -1.46
CA ALA A 96 -13.56 26.61 -0.13
C ALA A 96 -14.15 27.59 0.88
N TYR A 97 -14.10 27.21 2.16
CA TYR A 97 -14.51 28.00 3.30
C TYR A 97 -13.35 28.07 4.28
N SER A 98 -13.13 29.24 4.89
CA SER A 98 -12.07 29.50 5.87
C SER A 98 -12.63 30.30 7.05
N ASP A 99 -12.24 29.93 8.27
CA ASP A 99 -12.58 30.61 9.55
C ASP A 99 -11.40 30.48 10.54
N ALA A 100 -11.30 31.36 11.54
CA ALA A 100 -10.28 31.29 12.59
C ALA A 100 -10.73 31.83 13.97
N ASP A 101 -10.87 30.95 14.97
CA ASP A 101 -11.14 31.33 16.37
C ASP A 101 -9.95 32.13 16.95
N TRP A 102 -10.07 33.46 16.96
CA TRP A 102 -9.01 34.38 17.35
C TRP A 102 -8.66 34.29 18.84
N GLY A 103 -7.43 33.89 19.13
CA GLY A 103 -6.99 33.70 20.51
C GLY A 103 -7.74 32.59 21.25
N GLY A 104 -8.28 31.61 20.51
CA GLY A 104 -9.07 30.51 21.04
C GLY A 104 -8.45 29.79 22.23
N CYS A 105 -7.17 29.43 22.13
CA CYS A 105 -6.44 28.68 23.15
C CYS A 105 -6.15 29.52 24.42
N PRO A 106 -6.65 29.16 25.62
CA PRO A 106 -6.42 29.94 26.84
C PRO A 106 -4.93 30.10 27.19
N ALA A 107 -4.17 29.00 27.18
CA ALA A 107 -2.79 28.96 27.64
C ALA A 107 -1.77 29.63 26.71
N SER A 108 -2.02 29.64 25.39
CA SER A 108 -1.07 30.19 24.40
C SER A 108 -1.55 31.42 23.66
N ARG A 109 -2.83 31.79 23.80
CA ARG A 109 -3.53 32.84 23.03
C ARG A 109 -3.35 32.73 21.51
N ARG A 110 -2.98 31.55 21.00
CA ARG A 110 -2.92 31.23 19.56
C ARG A 110 -4.31 30.88 19.05
N SER A 111 -4.62 31.31 17.83
CA SER A 111 -5.88 31.03 17.15
C SER A 111 -5.94 29.59 16.62
N THR A 112 -7.14 29.05 16.48
CA THR A 112 -7.38 27.79 15.73
C THR A 112 -8.01 28.16 14.39
N PHE A 113 -7.36 27.82 13.28
CA PHE A 113 -7.93 28.00 11.94
C PHE A 113 -8.55 26.70 11.44
N GLY A 114 -9.60 26.84 10.66
CA GLY A 114 -10.35 25.76 10.06
C GLY A 114 -10.62 26.04 8.58
N TYR A 115 -10.63 24.99 7.76
CA TYR A 115 -11.09 25.09 6.38
C TYR A 115 -11.74 23.80 5.90
N CYS A 116 -12.58 23.94 4.88
CA CYS A 116 -13.00 22.85 4.00
C CYS A 116 -12.99 23.29 2.53
N VAL A 117 -12.67 22.35 1.64
CA VAL A 117 -12.62 22.52 0.19
C VAL A 117 -13.56 21.50 -0.45
N PHE A 118 -14.39 21.98 -1.37
CA PHE A 118 -15.33 21.22 -2.17
C PHE A 118 -14.92 21.21 -3.64
N LEU A 119 -15.10 20.06 -4.29
CA LEU A 119 -15.05 19.88 -5.73
C LEU A 119 -16.46 19.52 -6.22
N GLY A 120 -17.13 20.49 -6.84
CA GLY A 120 -18.57 20.40 -7.04
C GLY A 120 -19.30 20.38 -5.69
N ASP A 121 -20.12 19.36 -5.49
CA ASP A 121 -20.96 19.18 -4.29
C ASP A 121 -20.30 18.30 -3.21
N ASN A 122 -19.06 17.84 -3.45
CA ASN A 122 -18.35 16.90 -2.57
C ASN A 122 -17.18 17.59 -1.86
N ILE A 123 -17.06 17.42 -0.55
CA ILE A 123 -15.87 17.80 0.20
C ILE A 123 -14.68 16.89 -0.19
N VAL A 124 -13.50 17.49 -0.40
CA VAL A 124 -12.28 16.80 -0.85
C VAL A 124 -11.04 17.12 -0.01
N SER A 125 -11.05 18.19 0.78
CA SER A 125 -9.97 18.49 1.75
C SER A 125 -10.52 19.32 2.92
N TRP A 126 -9.96 19.13 4.11
CA TRP A 126 -10.33 19.86 5.32
C TRP A 126 -9.20 19.89 6.35
N SER A 127 -9.28 20.83 7.30
CA SER A 127 -8.41 20.85 8.48
C SER A 127 -9.00 21.65 9.63
N SER A 128 -8.59 21.29 10.84
CA SER A 128 -8.66 22.10 12.05
C SER A 128 -7.27 22.10 12.69
N LYS A 129 -6.60 23.26 12.77
CA LYS A 129 -5.20 23.37 13.21
C LYS A 129 -4.96 24.65 14.01
N ARG A 130 -4.16 24.55 15.07
CA ARG A 130 -3.72 25.73 15.84
C ARG A 130 -2.65 26.47 15.05
N GLN A 131 -2.79 27.78 14.89
CA GLN A 131 -1.80 28.63 14.23
C GLN A 131 -0.46 28.58 14.97
N GLY A 132 0.66 28.61 14.23
CA GLY A 132 2.01 28.57 14.80
C GLY A 132 2.40 29.85 15.54
N VAL A 133 1.80 30.97 15.16
CA VAL A 133 2.07 32.33 15.66
C VAL A 133 0.81 32.87 16.36
N VAL A 134 0.99 33.79 17.32
CA VAL A 134 -0.11 34.53 17.94
C VAL A 134 -0.48 35.71 17.04
N SER A 135 -1.72 35.75 16.56
CA SER A 135 -2.24 36.87 15.78
C SER A 135 -2.71 38.01 16.71
N VAL A 136 -2.33 39.24 16.39
CA VAL A 136 -2.58 40.46 17.19
C VAL A 136 -4.00 41.00 16.96
N SER A 137 -4.67 40.59 15.87
CA SER A 137 -6.08 40.91 15.61
C SER A 137 -6.83 39.74 14.98
N SER A 138 -8.16 39.75 15.06
CA SER A 138 -9.00 38.75 14.39
C SER A 138 -8.84 38.78 12.87
N ALA A 139 -8.77 39.97 12.27
CA ALA A 139 -8.52 40.13 10.83
C ALA A 139 -7.20 39.51 10.38
N GLU A 140 -6.16 39.51 11.23
CA GLU A 140 -4.89 38.84 10.95
C GLU A 140 -5.04 37.30 11.01
N SER A 141 -5.69 36.74 12.03
CA SER A 141 -5.85 35.29 12.11
C SER A 141 -6.75 34.74 11.00
N GLU A 142 -7.79 35.48 10.61
CA GLU A 142 -8.65 35.14 9.48
C GLU A 142 -7.88 35.19 8.17
N TYR A 143 -7.09 36.23 7.93
CA TYR A 143 -6.28 36.34 6.72
C TYR A 143 -5.23 35.23 6.61
N ARG A 144 -4.61 34.84 7.74
CA ARG A 144 -3.74 33.64 7.80
C ARG A 144 -4.51 32.36 7.47
N GLY A 145 -5.77 32.22 7.92
CA GLY A 145 -6.65 31.11 7.54
C GLY A 145 -6.91 31.07 6.04
N VAL A 146 -7.28 32.21 5.45
CA VAL A 146 -7.50 32.38 4.01
C VAL A 146 -6.23 32.05 3.21
N ALA A 147 -5.05 32.51 3.64
CA ALA A 147 -3.78 32.21 2.98
C ALA A 147 -3.47 30.69 2.97
N ASN A 148 -3.68 29.99 4.10
CA ASN A 148 -3.51 28.54 4.16
C ASN A 148 -4.53 27.81 3.25
N THR A 149 -5.78 28.25 3.23
CA THR A 149 -6.84 27.71 2.36
C THR A 149 -6.53 27.94 0.87
N ILE A 150 -5.89 29.06 0.53
CA ILE A 150 -5.42 29.38 -0.83
C ILE A 150 -4.21 28.54 -1.24
N ALA A 151 -3.32 28.20 -0.30
CA ALA A 151 -2.23 27.26 -0.54
C ALA A 151 -2.77 25.85 -0.85
N GLU A 152 -3.70 25.35 -0.03
CA GLU A 152 -4.35 24.05 -0.22
C GLU A 152 -5.10 23.97 -1.57
N THR A 153 -5.96 24.95 -1.84
CA THR A 153 -6.69 24.98 -3.12
C THR A 153 -5.78 25.17 -4.33
N SER A 154 -4.65 25.88 -4.19
CA SER A 154 -3.62 25.95 -5.24
C SER A 154 -2.98 24.59 -5.52
N TRP A 155 -2.76 23.76 -4.50
CA TRP A 155 -2.27 22.39 -4.67
C TRP A 155 -3.31 21.52 -5.40
N ILE A 156 -4.58 21.55 -4.96
CA ILE A 156 -5.67 20.80 -5.61
C ILE A 156 -5.85 21.22 -7.08
N ARG A 157 -5.74 22.52 -7.40
CA ARG A 157 -5.77 23.02 -8.79
C ARG A 157 -4.64 22.46 -9.66
N ASN A 158 -3.46 22.25 -9.09
CA ASN A 158 -2.33 21.67 -9.81
C ASN A 158 -2.51 20.15 -10.00
N LEU A 159 -2.91 19.43 -8.96
CA LEU A 159 -3.26 18.01 -9.06
C LEU A 159 -4.34 17.75 -10.13
N LEU A 160 -5.40 18.56 -10.15
CA LEU A 160 -6.43 18.47 -11.19
C LEU A 160 -5.90 18.79 -12.60
N ARG A 161 -4.85 19.63 -12.73
CA ARG A 161 -4.18 19.87 -14.03
C ARG A 161 -3.39 18.64 -14.48
N GLU A 162 -2.67 17.99 -13.57
CA GLU A 162 -1.92 16.75 -13.81
C GLU A 162 -2.86 15.60 -14.19
N LEU A 163 -4.01 15.49 -13.54
CA LEU A 163 -5.11 14.56 -13.89
C LEU A 163 -5.90 14.96 -15.15
N HIS A 164 -5.40 15.89 -15.97
CA HIS A 164 -6.02 16.39 -17.20
C HIS A 164 -7.46 16.95 -17.04
N ARG A 165 -7.78 17.47 -15.85
CA ARG A 165 -9.07 18.09 -15.47
C ARG A 165 -8.89 19.50 -14.88
N ALA A 166 -8.02 20.30 -15.49
CA ALA A 166 -7.66 21.64 -15.02
C ALA A 166 -8.91 22.54 -14.80
N PRO A 167 -9.10 23.14 -13.60
CA PRO A 167 -10.27 23.97 -13.32
C PRO A 167 -10.31 25.25 -14.16
N THR A 168 -11.36 25.42 -14.97
CA THR A 168 -11.54 26.54 -15.90
C THR A 168 -11.99 27.85 -15.22
N LYS A 169 -12.57 27.77 -14.01
CA LYS A 169 -13.00 28.94 -13.23
C LYS A 169 -12.02 29.25 -12.10
N ALA A 170 -12.05 30.49 -11.63
CA ALA A 170 -11.40 30.89 -10.38
C ALA A 170 -12.00 30.10 -9.21
N THR A 171 -11.15 29.67 -8.27
CA THR A 171 -11.61 29.05 -7.02
C THR A 171 -12.23 30.12 -6.13
N ILE A 172 -13.42 29.87 -5.60
CA ILE A 172 -14.06 30.78 -4.63
C ILE A 172 -13.61 30.38 -3.23
N VAL A 173 -13.13 31.34 -2.44
CA VAL A 173 -12.78 31.16 -1.03
C VAL A 173 -13.68 32.05 -0.18
N TYR A 174 -14.55 31.44 0.61
CA TYR A 174 -15.46 32.13 1.52
C TYR A 174 -14.81 32.39 2.87
N CYS A 175 -15.02 33.60 3.39
CA CYS A 175 -14.62 34.07 4.71
C CYS A 175 -15.72 35.03 5.20
N ASP A 176 -15.97 35.16 6.50
CA ASP A 176 -16.96 36.11 7.04
C ASP A 176 -16.31 37.45 7.43
N ASN A 177 -14.99 37.49 7.59
CA ASN A 177 -14.26 38.68 8.01
C ASN A 177 -14.04 39.67 6.85
N ILE A 178 -14.87 40.71 6.81
CA ILE A 178 -14.81 41.82 5.84
C ILE A 178 -13.41 42.46 5.75
N SER A 179 -12.67 42.56 6.86
CA SER A 179 -11.30 43.14 6.82
C SER A 179 -10.31 42.22 6.10
N ALA A 180 -10.40 40.91 6.31
CA ALA A 180 -9.58 39.93 5.59
C ALA A 180 -9.89 39.92 4.08
N ILE A 181 -11.17 40.01 3.71
CA ILE A 181 -11.61 40.13 2.32
C ILE A 181 -11.04 41.40 1.67
N ASN A 182 -11.16 42.55 2.33
CA ASN A 182 -10.64 43.82 1.81
C ASN A 182 -9.11 43.80 1.61
N MET A 183 -8.36 43.18 2.53
CA MET A 183 -6.89 43.02 2.40
C MET A 183 -6.48 42.16 1.19
N SER A 184 -7.33 41.23 0.75
CA SER A 184 -7.10 40.38 -0.44
C SER A 184 -7.28 41.13 -1.76
N SER A 185 -8.11 42.18 -1.79
CA SER A 185 -8.49 42.89 -3.01
C SER A 185 -7.82 44.26 -3.19
N ASN A 186 -7.51 44.95 -2.09
CA ASN A 186 -6.95 46.31 -2.13
C ASN A 186 -5.40 46.29 -2.11
N PRO A 187 -4.69 46.92 -3.07
CA PRO A 187 -3.22 46.95 -3.10
C PRO A 187 -2.58 47.80 -2.00
N VAL A 188 -3.29 48.77 -1.40
CA VAL A 188 -2.71 49.72 -0.43
C VAL A 188 -2.21 48.99 0.83
N GLN A 189 -0.90 49.08 1.10
CA GLN A 189 -0.33 48.64 2.37
C GLN A 189 -0.62 49.66 3.49
N HIS A 190 -1.17 49.20 4.61
CA HIS A 190 -1.12 49.95 5.86
C HIS A 190 0.15 49.54 6.64
N GLN A 191 0.82 50.50 7.29
CA GLN A 191 2.05 50.25 8.09
C GLN A 191 1.89 49.20 9.22
N ARG A 192 0.66 48.75 9.52
CA ARG A 192 0.31 47.86 10.64
C ARG A 192 0.33 46.36 10.31
N THR A 193 0.54 45.92 9.06
CA THR A 193 0.40 44.50 8.65
C THR A 193 1.71 43.78 8.27
N LYS A 194 2.89 44.31 8.61
CA LYS A 194 4.20 43.74 8.24
C LYS A 194 4.40 42.25 8.63
N HIS A 195 3.75 41.80 9.71
CA HIS A 195 3.85 40.43 10.24
C HIS A 195 3.04 39.37 9.44
N ILE A 196 2.26 39.79 8.42
CA ILE A 196 1.58 38.94 7.42
C ILE A 196 1.92 39.36 5.98
N GLU A 197 2.97 40.15 5.76
CA GLU A 197 3.29 40.72 4.44
C GLU A 197 3.48 39.63 3.36
N ILE A 198 4.16 38.53 3.69
CA ILE A 198 4.35 37.38 2.79
C ILE A 198 3.01 36.71 2.44
N ASP A 199 2.13 36.50 3.43
CA ASP A 199 0.80 35.93 3.23
C ASP A 199 -0.04 36.85 2.31
N ILE A 200 0.07 38.18 2.50
CA ILE A 200 -0.61 39.20 1.68
C ILE A 200 -0.15 39.16 0.23
N HIS A 201 1.16 39.11 -0.03
CA HIS A 201 1.68 38.99 -1.39
C HIS A 201 1.24 37.69 -2.05
N PHE A 202 1.38 36.55 -1.37
CA PHE A 202 0.96 35.25 -1.88
C PHE A 202 -0.52 35.21 -2.28
N VAL A 203 -1.42 35.70 -1.41
CA VAL A 203 -2.86 35.73 -1.69
C VAL A 203 -3.18 36.66 -2.86
N ARG A 204 -2.59 37.87 -2.89
CA ARG A 204 -2.80 38.84 -3.97
C ARG A 204 -2.34 38.30 -5.32
N ASP A 205 -1.17 37.64 -5.39
CA ASP A 205 -0.67 37.03 -6.62
C ASP A 205 -1.68 36.01 -7.21
N LYS A 206 -2.32 35.19 -6.36
CA LYS A 206 -3.35 34.24 -6.81
C LYS A 206 -4.64 34.93 -7.27
N VAL A 207 -5.01 36.06 -6.67
CA VAL A 207 -6.17 36.86 -7.07
C VAL A 207 -5.91 37.61 -8.38
N THR A 208 -4.75 38.25 -8.53
CA THR A 208 -4.34 38.96 -9.75
C THR A 208 -4.18 38.03 -10.95
N LEU A 209 -3.70 36.79 -10.74
CA LEU A 209 -3.69 35.75 -11.77
C LEU A 209 -5.10 35.21 -12.13
N GLY A 210 -6.17 35.67 -11.48
CA GLY A 210 -7.53 35.18 -11.70
C GLY A 210 -7.76 33.73 -11.24
N HIS A 211 -6.83 33.13 -10.50
CA HIS A 211 -6.94 31.76 -10.02
C HIS A 211 -7.88 31.63 -8.81
N VAL A 212 -8.03 32.69 -8.02
CA VAL A 212 -8.80 32.72 -6.77
C VAL A 212 -9.62 34.00 -6.67
N ARG A 213 -10.80 33.93 -6.04
CA ARG A 213 -11.57 35.09 -5.57
C ARG A 213 -12.00 34.84 -4.13
N VAL A 214 -11.71 35.80 -3.24
CA VAL A 214 -12.18 35.75 -1.84
C VAL A 214 -13.52 36.49 -1.74
N LEU A 215 -14.53 35.88 -1.14
CA LEU A 215 -15.89 36.43 -1.03
C LEU A 215 -16.44 36.33 0.40
N HIS A 216 -17.40 37.18 0.74
CA HIS A 216 -18.10 37.15 2.02
C HIS A 216 -19.10 36.00 2.10
N VAL A 217 -19.20 35.33 3.24
CA VAL A 217 -20.28 34.38 3.59
C VAL A 217 -20.88 34.73 4.95
N PRO A 218 -22.21 34.68 5.14
CA PRO A 218 -22.81 34.83 6.47
C PRO A 218 -22.51 33.59 7.34
N SER A 219 -22.42 33.76 8.66
CA SER A 219 -22.09 32.69 9.60
C SER A 219 -23.06 31.49 9.55
N SER A 220 -24.31 31.70 9.15
CA SER A 220 -25.30 30.61 8.89
C SER A 220 -24.91 29.68 7.73
N SER A 221 -23.92 30.04 6.93
CA SER A 221 -23.41 29.27 5.80
C SER A 221 -21.88 29.17 5.81
N GLN A 222 -21.24 29.55 6.91
CA GLN A 222 -19.80 29.42 7.10
C GLN A 222 -19.47 28.00 7.56
N TYR A 223 -19.35 27.07 6.61
CA TYR A 223 -19.10 25.66 6.93
C TYR A 223 -17.74 25.42 7.60
N ALA A 224 -16.81 26.39 7.58
CA ALA A 224 -15.54 26.29 8.28
C ALA A 224 -15.66 26.37 9.82
N ASP A 225 -16.77 26.93 10.34
CA ASP A 225 -17.06 27.09 11.78
C ASP A 225 -16.94 25.79 12.59
N ILE A 226 -17.33 24.66 12.00
CA ILE A 226 -17.28 23.33 12.64
C ILE A 226 -15.84 22.86 12.93
N PHE A 227 -14.85 23.49 12.28
CA PHE A 227 -13.42 23.21 12.47
C PHE A 227 -12.73 24.20 13.41
N THR A 228 -13.43 25.19 13.96
CA THR A 228 -12.83 26.26 14.81
C THR A 228 -13.50 26.39 16.17
N LYS A 229 -14.84 26.27 16.24
CA LYS A 229 -15.63 26.50 17.46
C LYS A 229 -16.68 25.41 17.72
N GLY A 230 -17.08 25.29 18.99
CA GLY A 230 -18.18 24.39 19.38
C GLY A 230 -19.52 24.96 18.92
N LEU A 231 -20.32 24.16 18.21
CA LEU A 231 -21.58 24.64 17.62
C LEU A 231 -22.83 24.13 18.35
N PRO A 232 -23.92 24.92 18.38
CA PRO A 232 -25.24 24.44 18.78
C PRO A 232 -25.68 23.22 17.95
N HIS A 233 -26.44 22.30 18.55
CA HIS A 233 -26.74 21.02 17.92
C HIS A 233 -27.42 21.10 16.54
N SER A 234 -28.33 22.06 16.34
CA SER A 234 -29.00 22.28 15.05
C SER A 234 -27.98 22.64 13.96
N LEU A 235 -27.20 23.70 14.19
CA LEU A 235 -26.19 24.19 13.24
C LEU A 235 -25.07 23.15 13.01
N PHE A 236 -24.64 22.45 14.07
CA PHE A 236 -23.70 21.33 13.94
C PHE A 236 -24.25 20.23 13.03
N SER A 237 -25.53 19.85 13.19
CA SER A 237 -26.13 18.80 12.37
C SER A 237 -26.31 19.23 10.91
N GLU A 238 -26.65 20.50 10.67
CA GLU A 238 -26.74 21.08 9.34
C GLU A 238 -25.38 21.11 8.64
N PHE A 239 -24.35 21.66 9.29
CA PHE A 239 -22.99 21.72 8.73
C PHE A 239 -22.40 20.32 8.53
N LYS A 240 -22.61 19.38 9.46
CA LYS A 240 -22.24 17.97 9.27
C LYS A 240 -22.83 17.39 7.98
N SER A 241 -24.11 17.62 7.69
CA SER A 241 -24.74 17.19 6.44
C SER A 241 -24.17 17.91 5.21
N ASN A 242 -23.90 19.22 5.31
CA ASN A 242 -23.29 20.00 4.22
C ASN A 242 -21.83 19.58 3.93
N LEU A 243 -21.11 18.99 4.90
CA LEU A 243 -19.81 18.32 4.70
C LEU A 243 -19.96 16.87 4.17
N ASN A 244 -21.12 16.52 3.60
CA ASN A 244 -21.47 15.18 3.10
C ASN A 244 -21.41 14.05 4.16
N ILE A 245 -21.48 14.35 5.47
CA ILE A 245 -21.46 13.34 6.55
C ILE A 245 -22.89 12.91 6.91
N CYS A 246 -23.45 12.09 6.02
CA CYS A 246 -24.84 11.62 6.05
C CYS A 246 -24.94 10.14 6.44
N THR A 247 -26.15 9.68 6.78
CA THR A 247 -26.43 8.25 6.96
C THR A 247 -26.28 7.52 5.63
N SER A 248 -25.46 6.46 5.60
CA SER A 248 -25.27 5.65 4.38
C SER A 248 -26.48 4.75 4.13
N ASP A 249 -27.10 4.89 2.97
CA ASP A 249 -28.02 3.92 2.37
C ASP A 249 -27.24 2.84 1.57
N VAL A 250 -26.09 3.21 1.03
CA VAL A 250 -25.13 2.30 0.41
C VAL A 250 -24.38 1.51 1.49
N GLN A 251 -24.47 0.18 1.45
CA GLN A 251 -23.42 -0.65 2.04
C GLN A 251 -22.17 -0.46 1.20
N THR A 252 -21.14 0.20 1.74
CA THR A 252 -19.78 0.01 1.23
C THR A 252 -19.51 -1.49 1.30
N VAL A 253 -19.31 -2.14 0.16
CA VAL A 253 -18.83 -3.51 0.13
C VAL A 253 -17.44 -3.46 0.74
N GLY A 254 -17.34 -3.79 2.03
CA GLY A 254 -16.06 -3.95 2.71
C GLY A 254 -15.20 -4.89 1.87
N GLY A 255 -13.89 -4.60 1.77
CA GLY A 255 -13.03 -5.17 0.73
C GLY A 255 -13.17 -6.69 0.58
N ASN A 256 -12.89 -7.19 -0.62
CA ASN A 256 -13.09 -8.58 -1.06
C ASN A 256 -12.37 -9.68 -0.23
N ILE A 257 -11.82 -9.34 0.94
CA ILE A 257 -11.30 -10.26 1.93
C ILE A 257 -12.43 -11.13 2.45
N ARG A 258 -12.31 -12.43 2.20
CA ARG A 258 -13.23 -13.47 2.66
C ARG A 258 -13.41 -13.39 4.19
N ASN A 259 -14.65 -13.29 4.65
CA ASN A 259 -15.07 -13.06 6.04
C ASN A 259 -14.80 -11.65 6.64
N GLY A 260 -14.18 -10.71 5.91
CA GLY A 260 -13.89 -9.37 6.43
C GLY A 260 -12.72 -9.29 7.43
N ASP A 261 -11.87 -10.33 7.44
CA ASP A 261 -10.67 -10.44 8.27
C ASP A 261 -9.62 -9.36 7.89
N ASN A 262 -8.61 -9.13 8.75
CA ASN A 262 -7.56 -8.15 8.49
C ASN A 262 -6.25 -8.43 9.24
N GLY A 263 -5.13 -7.93 8.70
CA GLY A 263 -3.79 -8.05 9.29
C GLY A 263 -3.44 -7.04 10.39
N PHE A 264 -4.40 -6.41 11.10
CA PHE A 264 -4.05 -5.44 12.16
C PHE A 264 -3.31 -6.06 13.36
N ILE A 265 -3.55 -7.35 13.63
CA ILE A 265 -2.88 -8.12 14.68
C ILE A 265 -2.16 -9.34 14.06
N ALA A 266 -2.85 -10.08 13.18
CA ALA A 266 -2.37 -11.37 12.66
C ALA A 266 -1.88 -12.28 13.81
N ASN A 267 -0.67 -12.82 13.73
CA ASN A 267 -0.02 -13.63 14.77
C ASN A 267 0.67 -12.80 15.89
N ASP A 268 0.59 -11.47 15.85
CA ASP A 268 1.25 -10.52 16.78
C ASP A 268 2.77 -10.70 16.91
N HIS A 269 3.44 -11.20 15.85
CA HIS A 269 4.91 -11.38 15.81
C HIS A 269 5.67 -10.10 16.22
N TYR A 270 5.13 -8.91 15.89
CA TYR A 270 5.73 -7.64 16.30
C TYR A 270 5.94 -7.49 17.81
N ARG A 271 5.07 -8.09 18.64
CA ARG A 271 5.20 -8.11 20.10
C ARG A 271 5.79 -9.42 20.62
N GLN A 272 5.62 -10.52 19.89
CA GLN A 272 5.96 -11.87 20.33
C GLN A 272 7.29 -12.42 19.79
N TYR A 273 7.99 -11.71 18.89
CA TYR A 273 9.18 -12.17 18.17
C TYR A 273 10.25 -12.92 19.00
N LEU A 274 10.42 -12.60 20.29
CA LEU A 274 11.34 -13.35 21.16
C LEU A 274 10.89 -14.80 21.39
N LYS A 275 9.59 -15.02 21.68
CA LYS A 275 9.00 -16.36 21.79
C LYS A 275 9.05 -17.09 20.46
N ASP A 276 8.81 -16.35 19.37
CA ASP A 276 8.79 -16.94 18.04
C ASP A 276 10.20 -17.37 17.62
N ILE A 277 11.25 -16.63 18.03
CA ILE A 277 12.65 -17.02 17.91
C ILE A 277 13.00 -18.22 18.82
N GLU A 278 12.40 -18.35 20.00
CA GLU A 278 12.53 -19.56 20.85
C GLU A 278 11.92 -20.79 20.14
N ILE A 279 10.76 -20.64 19.48
CA ILE A 279 10.14 -21.69 18.66
C ILE A 279 11.07 -22.06 17.49
N ILE A 280 11.55 -21.09 16.70
CA ILE A 280 12.51 -21.30 15.61
C ILE A 280 13.75 -22.05 16.10
N GLN A 281 14.29 -21.67 17.26
CA GLN A 281 15.44 -22.34 17.88
C GLN A 281 15.12 -23.80 18.26
N SER A 282 13.96 -24.06 18.87
CA SER A 282 13.51 -25.41 19.24
C SER A 282 13.29 -26.34 18.04
N LEU A 283 12.92 -25.80 16.89
CA LEU A 283 12.79 -26.54 15.63
C LEU A 283 14.15 -26.91 15.02
N GLY A 284 15.24 -26.33 15.50
CA GLY A 284 16.61 -26.62 15.03
C GLY A 284 16.90 -26.16 13.60
N VAL A 285 16.15 -25.18 13.07
CA VAL A 285 16.32 -24.72 11.69
C VAL A 285 17.58 -23.87 11.52
N ALA A 286 18.29 -24.05 10.40
CA ALA A 286 19.54 -23.35 10.12
C ALA A 286 19.37 -21.89 9.67
N ALA A 287 18.16 -21.50 9.25
CA ALA A 287 17.86 -20.17 8.73
C ALA A 287 16.40 -19.78 9.00
N TYR A 288 16.13 -18.48 9.05
CA TYR A 288 14.78 -17.92 9.16
C TYR A 288 14.58 -16.82 8.12
N ARG A 289 13.58 -16.99 7.24
CA ARG A 289 13.19 -15.99 6.24
C ARG A 289 12.09 -15.10 6.81
N PHE A 290 12.28 -13.79 6.71
CA PHE A 290 11.27 -12.79 7.09
C PHE A 290 11.35 -11.57 6.17
N SER A 291 10.28 -10.76 6.13
CA SER A 291 10.25 -9.50 5.40
C SER A 291 10.48 -8.28 6.32
N ILE A 292 11.19 -7.29 5.79
CA ILE A 292 11.24 -5.95 6.38
C ILE A 292 10.05 -5.16 5.86
N SER A 293 9.30 -4.55 6.76
CA SER A 293 8.18 -3.70 6.37
C SER A 293 8.63 -2.29 6.04
N TRP A 294 8.40 -1.86 4.80
CA TRP A 294 8.87 -0.58 4.29
C TRP A 294 8.25 0.58 5.09
N ALA A 295 6.93 0.58 5.25
CA ALA A 295 6.21 1.61 6.00
C ALA A 295 6.60 1.67 7.49
N ARG A 296 7.17 0.59 8.06
CA ARG A 296 7.71 0.58 9.43
C ARG A 296 9.05 1.31 9.53
N LEU A 297 9.92 1.19 8.53
CA LEU A 297 11.23 1.85 8.49
C LEU A 297 11.15 3.32 8.02
N LEU A 298 10.33 3.59 7.01
CA LEU A 298 10.14 4.91 6.40
C LEU A 298 8.64 5.27 6.45
N PRO A 299 8.07 5.53 7.64
CA PRO A 299 6.69 5.95 7.76
C PRO A 299 6.48 7.32 7.10
N SER A 300 5.28 7.53 6.56
CA SER A 300 4.80 8.80 6.01
C SER A 300 4.55 9.84 7.13
N LYS A 301 5.58 10.18 7.90
CA LYS A 301 5.57 11.38 8.75
C LYS A 301 5.65 12.63 7.89
N LEU A 302 4.52 12.95 7.27
CA LEU A 302 4.14 14.30 6.89
C LEU A 302 3.99 15.14 8.17
N SER A 303 5.13 15.57 8.71
CA SER A 303 5.18 16.89 9.30
C SER A 303 4.71 17.86 8.21
N PHE A 304 3.57 18.52 8.43
CA PHE A 304 3.00 19.50 7.50
C PHE A 304 3.92 20.71 7.23
N PHE A 305 5.08 20.78 7.90
CA PHE A 305 6.16 21.72 7.59
C PHE A 305 7.29 21.03 6.82
N SER A 306 7.37 21.25 5.50
CA SER A 306 8.64 21.37 4.75
C SER A 306 8.41 21.77 3.28
N LEU A 307 8.04 23.03 3.02
CA LEU A 307 8.19 23.61 1.67
C LEU A 307 9.66 23.60 1.19
N PHE A 308 10.60 23.48 2.13
CA PHE A 308 12.05 23.40 1.88
C PHE A 308 12.56 22.03 1.37
N LYS A 309 11.78 20.93 1.46
CA LYS A 309 12.26 19.60 1.05
C LYS A 309 12.29 19.39 -0.47
N ILE A 310 11.61 20.22 -1.27
CA ILE A 310 11.57 20.10 -2.75
C ILE A 310 12.97 20.26 -3.36
N LEU A 311 13.84 21.11 -2.79
CA LEU A 311 15.20 21.31 -3.31
C LEU A 311 16.13 20.10 -3.05
N LEU A 312 15.84 19.28 -2.04
CA LEU A 312 16.59 18.06 -1.72
C LEU A 312 16.16 16.84 -2.57
N VAL A 313 14.95 16.87 -3.15
CA VAL A 313 14.45 15.78 -4.03
C VAL A 313 15.26 15.66 -5.33
N VAL A 314 15.90 16.75 -5.78
CA VAL A 314 16.66 16.79 -7.04
C VAL A 314 18.03 16.07 -6.97
N LEU A 315 18.53 15.72 -5.77
CA LEU A 315 19.88 15.17 -5.57
C LEU A 315 19.94 13.77 -4.95
N GLY A 316 18.83 13.02 -4.97
CA GLY A 316 18.84 11.57 -4.77
C GLY A 316 18.22 11.05 -3.46
N GLY A 317 17.13 10.30 -3.61
CA GLY A 317 16.70 9.21 -2.73
C GLY A 317 16.77 9.37 -1.21
N ARG A 318 15.67 9.86 -0.61
CA ARG A 318 15.03 9.30 0.61
C ARG A 318 13.71 10.04 0.91
N PHE A 319 12.60 9.31 0.95
CA PHE A 319 11.29 9.83 1.37
C PHE A 319 11.03 9.46 2.83
N GLY A 320 10.47 10.40 3.60
CA GLY A 320 10.22 10.23 5.04
C GLY A 320 11.45 10.42 5.92
N GLU A 321 11.22 10.53 7.24
CA GLU A 321 12.28 10.37 8.24
C GLU A 321 12.37 8.90 8.64
N VAL A 322 13.60 8.40 8.77
CA VAL A 322 13.86 7.04 9.23
C VAL A 322 13.29 6.86 10.64
N ASN A 323 12.49 5.81 10.83
CA ASN A 323 11.94 5.46 12.13
C ASN A 323 12.95 4.64 12.95
N PRO A 324 13.60 5.21 13.98
CA PRO A 324 14.62 4.50 14.75
C PRO A 324 14.04 3.30 15.50
N ASN A 325 12.76 3.34 15.89
CA ASN A 325 12.09 2.22 16.54
C ASN A 325 11.85 1.05 15.57
N GLY A 326 11.62 1.35 14.29
CA GLY A 326 11.52 0.35 13.22
C GLY A 326 12.85 -0.36 12.99
N ILE A 327 13.95 0.40 12.91
CA ILE A 327 15.30 -0.15 12.81
C ILE A 327 15.63 -0.99 14.05
N LEU A 328 15.38 -0.47 15.25
CA LEU A 328 15.68 -1.17 16.51
C LEU A 328 14.92 -2.50 16.63
N PHE A 329 13.69 -2.58 16.11
CA PHE A 329 12.92 -3.82 16.05
C PHE A 329 13.60 -4.87 15.16
N TYR A 330 13.98 -4.52 13.92
CA TYR A 330 14.63 -5.47 13.02
C TYR A 330 16.05 -5.83 13.46
N ASN A 331 16.83 -4.88 14.01
CA ASN A 331 18.14 -5.18 14.61
C ASN A 331 17.99 -6.21 15.73
N LYS A 332 17.02 -6.05 16.65
CA LYS A 332 16.76 -7.02 17.71
C LYS A 332 16.43 -8.42 17.19
N ILE A 333 15.71 -8.53 16.07
CA ILE A 333 15.46 -9.83 15.40
C ILE A 333 16.78 -10.41 14.88
N LEU A 334 17.53 -9.64 14.08
CA LEU A 334 18.81 -10.06 13.49
C LEU A 334 19.81 -10.51 14.56
N ASP A 335 20.02 -9.69 15.60
CA ASP A 335 20.92 -9.97 16.70
C ASP A 335 20.53 -11.27 17.45
N ASN A 336 19.23 -11.47 17.72
CA ASN A 336 18.75 -12.66 18.43
C ASN A 336 18.84 -13.95 17.61
N LEU A 337 18.66 -13.86 16.29
CA LEU A 337 18.85 -15.00 15.36
C LEU A 337 20.34 -15.37 15.27
N LEU A 338 21.21 -14.38 15.03
CA LEU A 338 22.65 -14.59 14.89
C LEU A 338 23.29 -15.14 16.17
N LEU A 339 22.89 -14.64 17.35
CA LEU A 339 23.35 -15.13 18.65
C LEU A 339 22.98 -16.61 18.88
N ARG A 340 21.89 -17.08 18.26
CA ARG A 340 21.44 -18.49 18.28
C ARG A 340 21.97 -19.33 17.11
N GLY A 341 22.84 -18.76 16.26
CA GLY A 341 23.39 -19.44 15.07
C GLY A 341 22.41 -19.58 13.90
N ILE A 342 21.23 -18.97 13.96
CA ILE A 342 20.21 -19.02 12.91
C ILE A 342 20.51 -17.93 11.88
N LYS A 343 20.66 -18.31 10.61
CA LYS A 343 20.96 -17.34 9.53
C LYS A 343 19.71 -16.55 9.15
N PRO A 344 19.70 -15.20 9.24
CA PRO A 344 18.59 -14.41 8.74
C PRO A 344 18.59 -14.36 7.21
N PHE A 345 17.43 -14.61 6.58
CA PHE A 345 17.23 -14.48 5.13
C PHE A 345 16.20 -13.37 4.86
N VAL A 346 16.68 -12.17 4.55
CA VAL A 346 15.86 -10.96 4.62
C VAL A 346 15.22 -10.64 3.27
N THR A 347 13.89 -10.57 3.23
CA THR A 347 13.13 -10.08 2.06
C THR A 347 12.89 -8.57 2.22
N ILE A 348 13.41 -7.76 1.29
CA ILE A 348 13.39 -6.28 1.41
C ILE A 348 11.99 -5.68 1.19
N HIS A 349 11.15 -6.33 0.38
CA HIS A 349 9.77 -5.94 0.12
C HIS A 349 8.93 -7.20 -0.11
N HIS A 350 7.79 -7.32 0.59
CA HIS A 350 6.89 -8.46 0.45
C HIS A 350 5.43 -7.98 0.34
N HIS A 351 5.14 -7.31 -0.77
CA HIS A 351 3.83 -6.72 -1.12
C HIS A 351 3.28 -5.62 -0.19
N ASP A 352 3.97 -5.28 0.90
CA ASP A 352 3.58 -4.26 1.87
C ASP A 352 3.99 -2.82 1.45
N PHE A 353 3.55 -2.43 0.25
CA PHE A 353 3.96 -1.19 -0.39
C PHE A 353 3.46 0.07 0.36
N PRO A 354 4.30 1.10 0.59
CA PRO A 354 3.85 2.36 1.20
C PRO A 354 2.86 3.11 0.29
N GLN A 355 1.60 3.21 0.72
CA GLN A 355 0.49 3.82 -0.04
C GLN A 355 0.84 5.19 -0.66
N GLU A 356 1.52 6.06 0.08
CA GLU A 356 1.96 7.40 -0.39
C GLU A 356 2.83 7.34 -1.66
N LEU A 357 3.64 6.29 -1.85
CA LEU A 357 4.47 6.14 -3.07
C LEU A 357 3.62 5.70 -4.29
N GLN A 358 2.48 5.03 -4.05
CA GLN A 358 1.55 4.62 -5.09
C GLN A 358 0.75 5.86 -5.54
N ASP A 359 0.24 6.61 -4.57
CA ASP A 359 -0.57 7.81 -4.77
C ASP A 359 0.23 8.94 -5.45
N ARG A 360 1.53 9.07 -5.15
CA ARG A 360 2.38 10.16 -5.66
C ARG A 360 3.20 9.84 -6.91
N TYR A 361 3.69 8.60 -7.06
CA TYR A 361 4.67 8.26 -8.11
C TYR A 361 4.22 7.11 -9.02
N GLY A 362 3.02 6.54 -8.82
CA GLY A 362 2.61 5.32 -9.51
C GLY A 362 3.46 4.11 -9.14
N SER A 363 4.02 4.09 -7.93
CA SER A 363 4.84 2.99 -7.40
C SER A 363 6.06 2.68 -8.29
N TRP A 364 6.23 1.42 -8.72
CA TRP A 364 7.38 0.88 -9.45
C TRP A 364 7.64 1.49 -10.83
N LEU A 365 6.74 2.35 -11.32
CA LEU A 365 6.87 3.03 -12.61
C LEU A 365 7.90 4.17 -12.61
N SER A 366 8.41 4.58 -11.45
CA SER A 366 9.36 5.69 -11.31
C SER A 366 10.84 5.23 -11.37
N PRO A 367 11.67 5.77 -12.29
CA PRO A 367 13.11 5.43 -12.36
C PRO A 367 13.93 5.98 -11.18
N LEU A 368 13.35 6.81 -10.31
CA LEU A 368 14.00 7.40 -9.13
C LEU A 368 14.19 6.39 -7.97
N MET A 369 13.74 5.14 -8.13
CA MET A 369 13.68 4.12 -7.07
C MET A 369 14.92 3.19 -7.00
N GLN A 370 16.01 3.52 -7.71
CA GLN A 370 17.19 2.66 -7.84
C GLN A 370 18.33 3.05 -6.89
N TYR A 371 18.98 2.07 -6.26
CA TYR A 371 20.20 2.23 -5.46
C TYR A 371 21.20 1.11 -5.74
N ARG A 372 22.50 1.35 -5.54
CA ARG A 372 23.55 0.65 -6.33
C ARG A 372 24.69 -0.06 -5.58
N ASP A 373 24.79 0.07 -4.25
CA ASP A 373 25.85 -0.59 -3.48
C ASP A 373 25.28 -1.54 -2.43
N GLN A 374 25.68 -2.82 -2.49
CA GLN A 374 25.37 -3.83 -1.48
C GLN A 374 26.53 -4.85 -1.38
N GLY A 375 26.92 -5.21 -0.15
CA GLY A 375 28.06 -6.10 0.13
C GLY A 375 27.68 -7.53 0.51
N GLY A 376 26.45 -7.95 0.20
CA GLY A 376 25.95 -9.31 0.45
C GLY A 376 25.62 -10.03 -0.86
N SER A 377 24.85 -11.13 -0.77
CA SER A 377 24.26 -11.78 -1.94
C SER A 377 22.81 -11.36 -2.09
N VAL A 378 22.39 -11.03 -3.31
CA VAL A 378 21.03 -10.60 -3.64
C VAL A 378 20.41 -11.50 -4.71
N GLY A 379 19.11 -11.75 -4.59
CA GLY A 379 18.32 -12.48 -5.56
C GLY A 379 16.88 -12.01 -5.55
N ILE A 380 16.12 -12.39 -6.57
CA ILE A 380 14.67 -12.17 -6.64
C ILE A 380 13.93 -13.46 -6.28
N VAL A 381 12.81 -13.31 -5.59
CA VAL A 381 11.84 -14.40 -5.36
C VAL A 381 10.82 -14.37 -6.49
N VAL A 382 10.64 -15.51 -7.17
CA VAL A 382 9.56 -15.68 -8.16
C VAL A 382 8.54 -16.69 -7.66
N ASP A 383 7.25 -16.36 -7.80
CA ASP A 383 6.19 -17.36 -7.72
C ASP A 383 6.28 -18.27 -8.95
N CYS A 384 6.15 -19.57 -8.71
CA CYS A 384 6.56 -20.61 -9.63
C CYS A 384 5.52 -21.73 -9.69
N LEU A 385 4.31 -21.37 -10.09
CA LEU A 385 3.32 -22.34 -10.55
C LEU A 385 3.86 -23.05 -11.81
N MET A 386 4.17 -24.35 -11.67
CA MET A 386 4.61 -25.19 -12.80
C MET A 386 3.41 -25.63 -13.65
N TYR A 387 3.66 -25.96 -14.91
CA TYR A 387 2.62 -26.32 -15.87
C TYR A 387 2.86 -27.66 -16.57
N GLU A 388 1.80 -28.45 -16.71
CA GLU A 388 1.73 -29.66 -17.53
C GLU A 388 0.69 -29.45 -18.64
N PRO A 389 0.86 -30.04 -19.84
CA PRO A 389 -0.14 -29.91 -20.89
C PRO A 389 -1.41 -30.70 -20.49
N LEU A 390 -2.59 -30.13 -20.71
CA LEU A 390 -3.87 -30.78 -20.38
C LEU A 390 -4.11 -32.04 -21.23
N THR A 391 -3.61 -32.05 -22.46
CA THR A 391 -3.68 -33.15 -23.42
C THR A 391 -2.36 -33.32 -24.16
N ASP A 392 -2.15 -34.44 -24.85
CA ASP A 392 -0.95 -34.67 -25.69
C ASP A 392 -0.96 -33.85 -27.01
N ASP A 393 -1.83 -32.84 -27.13
CA ASP A 393 -1.90 -31.93 -28.27
C ASP A 393 -0.69 -30.96 -28.25
N GLU A 394 -0.02 -30.79 -29.40
CA GLU A 394 1.13 -29.90 -29.53
C GLU A 394 0.82 -28.46 -29.06
N ARG A 395 -0.42 -27.99 -29.20
CA ARG A 395 -0.85 -26.66 -28.74
C ARG A 395 -0.83 -26.54 -27.22
N ASP A 396 -1.26 -27.58 -26.50
CA ASP A 396 -1.19 -27.60 -25.03
C ASP A 396 0.27 -27.71 -24.56
N GLN A 397 1.13 -28.40 -25.33
CA GLN A 397 2.56 -28.46 -25.07
C GLN A 397 3.27 -27.10 -25.31
N GLU A 398 2.87 -26.33 -26.32
CA GLU A 398 3.30 -24.94 -26.51
C GLU A 398 2.75 -24.00 -25.42
N ALA A 399 1.51 -24.24 -24.96
CA ALA A 399 0.89 -23.48 -23.88
C ALA A 399 1.68 -23.60 -22.57
N VAL A 400 2.29 -24.75 -22.27
CA VAL A 400 3.23 -24.90 -21.13
C VAL A 400 4.40 -23.93 -21.24
N ASN A 401 5.09 -23.90 -22.39
CA ASN A 401 6.25 -23.03 -22.60
C ASN A 401 5.86 -21.55 -22.47
N ARG A 402 4.72 -21.17 -23.07
CA ARG A 402 4.18 -19.82 -23.01
C ARG A 402 3.74 -19.43 -21.60
N GLY A 403 3.10 -20.33 -20.86
CA GLY A 403 2.78 -20.13 -19.45
C GLY A 403 4.01 -19.84 -18.62
N LEU A 404 5.04 -20.69 -18.70
CA LEU A 404 6.31 -20.52 -17.98
C LEU A 404 7.06 -19.23 -18.37
N ALA A 405 6.99 -18.82 -19.63
CA ALA A 405 7.58 -17.56 -20.08
C ALA A 405 6.86 -16.34 -19.48
N PHE A 406 5.53 -16.36 -19.35
CA PHE A 406 4.74 -15.26 -18.81
C PHE A 406 4.64 -15.24 -17.27
N SER A 407 4.94 -16.36 -16.58
CA SER A 407 5.04 -16.40 -15.10
C SER A 407 6.48 -16.19 -14.62
N ILE A 408 7.38 -17.13 -14.93
CA ILE A 408 8.74 -17.19 -14.38
C ILE A 408 9.73 -16.42 -15.27
N GLY A 409 9.67 -16.66 -16.59
CA GLY A 409 10.60 -16.06 -17.55
C GLY A 409 10.51 -14.52 -17.58
N TRP A 410 9.31 -13.98 -17.42
CA TRP A 410 9.05 -12.54 -17.37
C TRP A 410 9.92 -11.81 -16.33
N ALA A 411 10.13 -12.43 -15.16
CA ALA A 411 10.97 -11.88 -14.10
C ALA A 411 12.45 -12.29 -14.23
N LEU A 412 12.76 -13.54 -14.59
CA LEU A 412 14.13 -14.06 -14.57
C LEU A 412 14.94 -13.74 -15.84
N ASP A 413 14.35 -13.80 -17.03
CA ASP A 413 15.11 -13.56 -18.28
C ASP A 413 15.71 -12.13 -18.33
N PRO A 414 15.04 -11.05 -17.91
CA PRO A 414 15.67 -9.73 -17.84
C PRO A 414 16.88 -9.67 -16.91
N LEU A 415 16.81 -10.36 -15.76
CA LEU A 415 17.85 -10.35 -14.72
C LEU A 415 19.04 -11.29 -15.00
N ILE A 416 18.92 -12.18 -15.99
CA ILE A 416 19.94 -13.18 -16.32
C ILE A 416 20.47 -12.98 -17.74
N PHE A 417 19.60 -12.63 -18.70
CA PHE A 417 19.94 -12.45 -20.11
C PHE A 417 19.82 -10.99 -20.59
N GLY A 418 19.27 -10.08 -19.78
CA GLY A 418 19.18 -8.65 -20.14
C GLY A 418 18.09 -8.31 -21.17
N ASP A 419 17.07 -9.15 -21.35
CA ASP A 419 15.86 -8.85 -22.14
C ASP A 419 14.70 -9.76 -21.69
N TYR A 420 13.47 -9.45 -22.13
CA TYR A 420 12.31 -10.31 -21.90
C TYR A 420 12.39 -11.62 -22.71
N PRO A 421 11.64 -12.67 -22.32
CA PRO A 421 11.51 -13.89 -23.11
C PRO A 421 11.08 -13.61 -24.55
N SER A 422 11.69 -14.32 -25.51
CA SER A 422 11.35 -14.25 -26.94
C SER A 422 9.87 -14.48 -27.22
N GLU A 423 9.27 -15.40 -26.48
CA GLU A 423 7.88 -15.82 -26.54
C GLU A 423 6.95 -14.65 -26.21
N MET A 424 7.25 -13.90 -25.14
CA MET A 424 6.50 -12.68 -24.81
C MET A 424 6.58 -11.65 -25.94
N ARG A 425 7.75 -11.50 -26.58
CA ARG A 425 7.93 -10.59 -27.71
C ARG A 425 7.10 -11.02 -28.93
N THR A 426 7.01 -12.32 -29.21
CA THR A 426 6.18 -12.89 -30.30
C THR A 426 4.69 -12.57 -30.12
N TYR A 427 4.13 -12.73 -28.91
CA TYR A 427 2.69 -12.54 -28.69
C TYR A 427 2.28 -11.10 -28.36
N LEU A 428 3.14 -10.30 -27.74
CA LEU A 428 2.82 -8.90 -27.35
C LEU A 428 3.33 -7.86 -28.35
N GLY A 429 4.34 -8.19 -29.16
CA GLY A 429 4.94 -7.29 -30.14
C GLY A 429 5.35 -5.95 -29.54
N ASN A 430 4.70 -4.87 -29.99
CA ASN A 430 4.96 -3.49 -29.56
C ASN A 430 4.32 -3.12 -28.22
N GLN A 431 3.43 -3.95 -27.65
CA GLN A 431 2.86 -3.72 -26.30
C GLN A 431 3.86 -4.04 -25.19
N LEU A 432 4.86 -4.89 -25.47
CA LEU A 432 5.94 -5.20 -24.53
C LEU A 432 7.05 -4.14 -24.67
N PRO A 433 7.38 -3.37 -23.62
CA PRO A 433 8.44 -2.36 -23.66
C PRO A 433 9.79 -2.93 -24.11
N LYS A 434 10.67 -2.05 -24.59
CA LYS A 434 12.04 -2.39 -24.97
C LYS A 434 13.00 -1.72 -23.99
N PHE A 435 13.87 -2.49 -23.38
CA PHE A 435 14.97 -1.98 -22.58
C PHE A 435 16.00 -1.29 -23.48
N SER A 436 16.46 -0.12 -23.06
CA SER A 436 17.61 0.56 -23.67
C SER A 436 18.90 -0.26 -23.46
N TYR A 437 19.92 0.00 -24.28
CA TYR A 437 21.21 -0.68 -24.16
C TYR A 437 21.81 -0.60 -22.74
N ALA A 438 21.63 0.54 -22.05
CA ALA A 438 22.10 0.74 -20.69
C ALA A 438 21.36 -0.15 -19.67
N GLU A 439 20.03 -0.23 -19.77
CA GLU A 439 19.20 -1.08 -18.89
C GLU A 439 19.49 -2.57 -19.12
N ARG A 440 19.62 -3.00 -20.38
CA ARG A 440 19.97 -4.39 -20.72
C ARG A 440 21.31 -4.80 -20.08
N LYS A 441 22.32 -3.94 -20.18
CA LYS A 441 23.64 -4.16 -19.55
C LYS A 441 23.59 -4.06 -18.02
N PHE A 442 22.65 -3.32 -17.46
CA PHE A 442 22.47 -3.18 -16.01
C PHE A 442 21.80 -4.40 -15.37
N MET A 443 20.79 -4.99 -16.03
CA MET A 443 20.05 -6.15 -15.51
C MET A 443 20.71 -7.50 -15.84
N ALA A 444 21.48 -7.61 -16.93
CA ALA A 444 22.10 -8.88 -17.30
C ALA A 444 23.03 -9.40 -16.20
N ASP A 445 22.74 -10.60 -15.70
CA ASP A 445 23.43 -11.28 -14.60
C ASP A 445 23.44 -10.49 -13.27
N SER A 446 22.40 -9.69 -13.01
CA SER A 446 22.33 -8.79 -11.83
C SER A 446 21.85 -9.47 -10.53
N ILE A 447 21.85 -10.80 -10.46
CA ILE A 447 21.41 -11.60 -9.29
C ILE A 447 22.39 -12.74 -9.00
N ASP A 448 22.73 -12.93 -7.72
CA ASP A 448 23.65 -13.98 -7.25
C ASP A 448 22.98 -15.35 -7.19
N TYR A 449 21.67 -15.38 -6.90
CA TYR A 449 20.86 -16.59 -6.77
C TYR A 449 19.42 -16.36 -7.24
N ILE A 450 18.72 -17.46 -7.53
CA ILE A 450 17.29 -17.49 -7.83
C ILE A 450 16.55 -17.99 -6.58
N ALA A 451 15.52 -17.28 -6.15
CA ALA A 451 14.61 -17.76 -5.11
C ALA A 451 13.25 -18.13 -5.72
N VAL A 452 12.69 -19.24 -5.26
CA VAL A 452 11.50 -19.86 -5.85
C VAL A 452 10.46 -20.13 -4.76
N ASN A 453 9.30 -19.52 -4.90
CA ASN A 453 8.10 -19.90 -4.15
C ASN A 453 7.34 -20.91 -5.00
N HIS A 454 7.12 -22.14 -4.50
CA HIS A 454 6.48 -23.19 -5.28
C HIS A 454 5.57 -24.05 -4.41
N TYR A 455 4.28 -23.99 -4.69
CA TYR A 455 3.24 -24.75 -3.97
C TYR A 455 2.67 -25.91 -4.80
N SER A 456 2.49 -25.73 -6.10
CA SER A 456 1.69 -26.64 -6.94
C SER A 456 2.16 -26.71 -8.39
N THR A 457 1.61 -27.65 -9.14
CA THR A 457 1.74 -27.80 -10.59
C THR A 457 0.34 -27.90 -11.17
N ALA A 458 0.04 -27.23 -12.27
CA ALA A 458 -1.31 -27.20 -12.83
C ALA A 458 -1.36 -27.64 -14.30
N TYR A 459 -2.49 -28.22 -14.71
CA TYR A 459 -2.75 -28.49 -16.12
C TYR A 459 -3.15 -27.22 -16.86
N VAL A 460 -2.51 -26.96 -18.01
CA VAL A 460 -2.80 -25.84 -18.90
C VAL A 460 -3.30 -26.28 -20.26
N LYS A 461 -4.25 -25.52 -20.79
CA LYS A 461 -4.74 -25.63 -22.16
C LYS A 461 -4.37 -24.39 -22.97
N ASP A 462 -4.08 -24.55 -24.25
CA ASP A 462 -4.02 -23.44 -25.19
C ASP A 462 -5.36 -22.69 -25.29
N CYS A 463 -5.28 -21.36 -25.45
CA CYS A 463 -6.42 -20.47 -25.69
C CYS A 463 -6.26 -19.52 -26.87
N ILE A 464 -5.17 -19.64 -27.64
CA ILE A 464 -4.95 -18.81 -28.84
C ILE A 464 -5.64 -19.46 -30.04
N HIS A 465 -5.54 -20.79 -30.15
CA HIS A 465 -6.07 -21.62 -31.24
C HIS A 465 -7.15 -22.61 -30.76
N SER A 466 -7.55 -22.51 -29.50
CA SER A 466 -8.48 -23.42 -28.81
C SER A 466 -9.53 -22.65 -28.02
N SER A 467 -10.76 -23.15 -27.97
CA SER A 467 -11.84 -22.53 -27.20
C SER A 467 -11.59 -22.63 -25.69
N CYS A 468 -11.67 -21.49 -25.00
CA CYS A 468 -11.47 -21.31 -23.56
C CYS A 468 -12.53 -20.38 -22.94
N GLY A 469 -12.56 -20.29 -21.61
CA GLY A 469 -13.43 -19.35 -20.90
C GLY A 469 -13.03 -17.87 -21.09
N LEU A 470 -14.01 -16.96 -20.93
CA LEU A 470 -13.87 -15.50 -21.15
C LEU A 470 -12.74 -14.81 -20.37
N THR A 471 -12.19 -15.45 -19.33
CA THR A 471 -11.14 -14.91 -18.46
C THR A 471 -9.76 -15.55 -18.66
N ALA A 472 -9.65 -16.61 -19.48
CA ALA A 472 -8.41 -17.35 -19.70
C ALA A 472 -7.54 -16.76 -20.82
N ASN A 473 -8.15 -16.29 -21.92
CA ASN A 473 -7.43 -15.71 -23.05
C ASN A 473 -6.94 -14.28 -22.74
N ARG A 474 -5.94 -14.14 -21.86
CA ARG A 474 -5.36 -12.86 -21.42
C ARG A 474 -3.84 -12.92 -21.40
N ALA A 475 -3.21 -11.84 -21.86
CA ALA A 475 -1.76 -11.65 -21.88
C ALA A 475 -1.10 -11.90 -20.51
N ILE A 476 -1.67 -11.37 -19.42
CA ILE A 476 -1.13 -11.53 -18.06
C ILE A 476 -1.16 -12.99 -17.54
N LYS A 477 -1.86 -13.90 -18.24
CA LYS A 477 -1.86 -15.35 -17.98
C LYS A 477 -1.13 -16.14 -19.07
N GLY A 478 -0.35 -15.48 -19.93
CA GLY A 478 0.29 -16.13 -21.08
C GLY A 478 -0.70 -16.79 -22.05
N PHE A 479 -1.96 -16.34 -22.10
CA PHE A 479 -3.01 -16.92 -22.95
C PHE A 479 -3.20 -18.45 -22.74
N VAL A 480 -3.24 -18.91 -21.48
CA VAL A 480 -3.56 -20.31 -21.12
C VAL A 480 -4.75 -20.41 -20.16
N ASP A 481 -5.50 -21.51 -20.24
CA ASP A 481 -6.58 -21.86 -19.30
C ASP A 481 -6.06 -22.90 -18.31
N VAL A 482 -5.92 -22.49 -17.04
CA VAL A 482 -5.47 -23.35 -15.94
C VAL A 482 -6.67 -24.14 -15.44
N LYS A 483 -6.66 -25.47 -15.61
CA LYS A 483 -7.84 -26.33 -15.35
C LYS A 483 -7.89 -26.94 -13.96
N SER A 484 -6.78 -27.44 -13.46
CA SER A 484 -6.73 -28.09 -12.15
C SER A 484 -5.31 -28.12 -11.61
N GLU A 485 -5.19 -27.97 -10.29
CA GLU A 485 -3.94 -28.03 -9.56
C GLU A 485 -3.68 -29.44 -9.01
N MET A 486 -2.43 -29.89 -9.12
CA MET A 486 -1.99 -31.26 -8.85
C MET A 486 -1.24 -31.35 -7.52
N VAL A 487 -1.88 -30.94 -6.42
CA VAL A 487 -1.28 -30.81 -5.07
C VAL A 487 -0.49 -32.05 -4.60
N PHE A 488 -0.88 -33.26 -5.05
CA PHE A 488 -0.26 -34.53 -4.61
C PHE A 488 0.36 -35.41 -5.71
N LYS A 489 0.29 -35.07 -7.01
CA LYS A 489 0.66 -36.00 -8.10
C LYS A 489 1.91 -35.67 -8.91
N SER A 490 2.41 -34.43 -8.90
CA SER A 490 3.59 -34.03 -9.71
C SER A 490 4.67 -33.29 -8.91
N VAL A 491 4.86 -33.71 -7.65
CA VAL A 491 5.88 -33.12 -6.78
C VAL A 491 7.32 -33.35 -7.29
N SER A 492 7.51 -34.29 -8.22
CA SER A 492 8.79 -34.67 -8.82
C SER A 492 9.40 -33.66 -9.81
N LYS A 493 8.76 -32.51 -10.08
CA LYS A 493 9.10 -31.67 -11.26
C LYS A 493 9.55 -30.22 -11.04
N ILE A 494 9.75 -29.77 -9.80
CA ILE A 494 10.36 -28.43 -9.52
C ILE A 494 11.71 -28.24 -10.24
N CYS A 495 12.39 -29.35 -10.53
CA CYS A 495 13.60 -29.39 -11.37
C CYS A 495 13.45 -30.31 -12.59
N ALA A 496 12.30 -30.35 -13.28
CA ALA A 496 12.11 -31.18 -14.49
C ALA A 496 11.16 -30.55 -15.56
N ILE A 497 11.56 -29.40 -16.10
CA ILE A 497 11.01 -28.75 -17.31
C ILE A 497 11.59 -29.42 -18.61
N PRO A 498 11.19 -29.01 -19.83
CA PRO A 498 11.83 -29.06 -21.18
C PRO A 498 13.35 -28.87 -21.48
N SER A 499 14.06 -29.82 -22.14
CA SER A 499 15.34 -29.51 -22.84
C SER A 499 15.44 -30.26 -24.16
N ASP A 500 15.02 -29.58 -25.22
CA ASP A 500 15.57 -29.60 -26.59
C ASP A 500 14.83 -28.52 -27.44
N TYR A 501 14.78 -27.26 -26.99
CA TYR A 501 14.02 -26.18 -27.69
C TYR A 501 14.70 -24.81 -27.81
N PHE A 502 15.86 -24.58 -27.21
CA PHE A 502 16.62 -23.32 -27.31
C PHE A 502 18.02 -23.54 -27.91
N SER A 503 18.09 -24.20 -29.08
CA SER A 503 19.32 -24.15 -29.88
C SER A 503 19.51 -22.75 -30.43
N LYS A 504 20.63 -22.12 -30.05
CA LYS A 504 21.16 -20.96 -30.78
C LYS A 504 21.47 -21.42 -32.20
N GLU A 505 20.78 -20.85 -33.19
CA GLU A 505 21.16 -20.63 -34.61
C GLU A 505 19.89 -20.14 -35.35
N PRO A 506 19.98 -19.19 -36.31
CA PRO A 506 18.81 -18.71 -37.04
C PRO A 506 18.30 -19.73 -38.06
N PHE A 507 16.97 -19.81 -38.21
CA PHE A 507 16.26 -20.70 -39.13
C PHE A 507 16.94 -20.89 -40.50
N ARG A 508 17.39 -22.12 -40.79
CA ARG A 508 17.58 -22.59 -42.16
C ARG A 508 16.55 -23.66 -42.50
N ASN A 509 15.85 -23.43 -43.61
CA ASN A 509 14.80 -24.29 -44.15
C ASN A 509 15.24 -25.76 -44.23
N TYR A 510 14.42 -26.66 -43.70
CA TYR A 510 14.45 -28.06 -44.10
C TYR A 510 13.17 -28.43 -44.84
N ARG A 511 13.34 -28.90 -46.08
CA ARG A 511 12.29 -29.54 -46.86
C ARG A 511 11.90 -30.85 -46.19
N VAL A 512 10.62 -31.19 -46.30
CA VAL A 512 10.13 -32.53 -46.01
C VAL A 512 10.66 -33.49 -47.07
N GLU A 513 11.54 -34.41 -46.69
CA GLU A 513 11.76 -35.65 -47.44
C GLU A 513 10.92 -36.76 -46.83
N ARG A 514 10.20 -37.49 -47.69
CA ARG A 514 9.47 -38.70 -47.29
C ARG A 514 10.47 -39.85 -47.21
N VAL A 515 10.35 -40.68 -46.18
CA VAL A 515 10.90 -42.04 -46.19
C VAL A 515 9.73 -43.01 -46.15
N GLN A 516 9.75 -43.99 -47.06
CA GLN A 516 8.76 -45.06 -47.17
C GLN A 516 9.13 -46.24 -46.26
N ASP A 517 8.15 -47.14 -46.10
CA ASP A 517 8.30 -48.54 -45.71
C ASP A 517 8.65 -48.88 -44.25
N GLY A 518 7.59 -49.22 -43.51
CA GLY A 518 7.45 -50.52 -42.84
C GLY A 518 8.58 -51.09 -42.00
N HIS A 519 8.43 -51.03 -40.67
CA HIS A 519 8.26 -52.22 -39.82
C HIS A 519 7.77 -51.80 -38.42
N TYR A 520 6.85 -52.58 -37.83
CA TYR A 520 6.41 -52.38 -36.45
C TYR A 520 7.36 -53.11 -35.49
N ASP A 521 8.24 -52.37 -34.81
CA ASP A 521 8.94 -52.86 -33.62
C ASP A 521 8.28 -52.30 -32.35
N ALA A 522 7.56 -53.18 -31.65
CA ALA A 522 6.79 -52.84 -30.45
C ALA A 522 7.67 -52.77 -29.18
N ALA A 523 8.71 -51.92 -29.19
CA ALA A 523 9.72 -51.91 -28.12
C ALA A 523 10.42 -50.57 -27.77
N ASP A 524 9.90 -49.37 -28.15
CA ASP A 524 10.54 -48.10 -27.71
C ASP A 524 9.62 -46.87 -27.50
N SER A 525 8.36 -47.05 -27.09
CA SER A 525 7.47 -45.92 -26.73
C SER A 525 7.84 -45.21 -25.43
N SER A 526 8.59 -45.87 -24.54
CA SER A 526 8.95 -45.38 -23.19
C SER A 526 10.15 -44.44 -23.14
N LYS A 527 10.94 -44.31 -24.22
CA LYS A 527 12.12 -43.43 -24.25
C LYS A 527 11.92 -42.07 -24.93
N ARG A 528 10.88 -41.89 -25.75
CA ARG A 528 10.63 -40.59 -26.43
C ARG A 528 10.06 -39.50 -25.51
N HIS A 529 9.34 -39.86 -24.44
CA HIS A 529 8.62 -38.93 -23.57
C HIS A 529 9.45 -38.34 -22.40
N ARG A 530 10.78 -38.20 -22.56
CA ARG A 530 11.69 -37.86 -21.44
C ARG A 530 12.84 -36.88 -21.75
N ARG A 531 12.70 -35.98 -22.74
CA ARG A 531 13.72 -34.94 -23.03
C ARG A 531 13.52 -33.68 -22.19
N ASN A 532 13.78 -33.85 -20.88
CA ASN A 532 13.45 -32.93 -19.77
C ASN A 532 14.62 -32.77 -18.75
N GLY A 533 15.15 -31.60 -18.39
CA GLY A 533 15.10 -30.30 -19.09
C GLY A 533 14.95 -29.05 -18.23
N ARG A 534 15.77 -28.98 -17.19
CA ARG A 534 15.37 -28.50 -15.88
C ARG A 534 15.42 -26.96 -15.79
N LEU A 535 14.67 -26.34 -14.88
CA LEU A 535 14.73 -24.88 -14.62
C LEU A 535 16.20 -24.40 -14.46
N PHE A 536 16.97 -25.14 -13.67
CA PHE A 536 18.39 -24.88 -13.46
C PHE A 536 19.23 -25.06 -14.74
N LYS A 537 18.84 -25.88 -15.72
CA LYS A 537 19.56 -25.97 -17.00
C LYS A 537 19.41 -24.68 -17.82
N ARG A 538 18.23 -24.06 -17.86
CA ARG A 538 18.02 -22.77 -18.57
C ARG A 538 18.90 -21.69 -17.98
N TYR A 539 18.91 -21.58 -16.65
CA TYR A 539 19.63 -20.52 -15.93
C TYR A 539 21.04 -20.93 -15.48
N HIS A 540 21.75 -21.71 -16.31
CA HIS A 540 23.17 -22.05 -16.15
C HIS A 540 23.58 -22.64 -14.79
N ASN A 541 22.67 -23.37 -14.14
CA ASN A 541 22.76 -23.88 -12.77
C ASN A 541 23.09 -22.81 -11.72
N LYS A 542 22.63 -21.57 -11.93
CA LYS A 542 22.73 -20.48 -10.94
C LYS A 542 22.12 -20.96 -9.59
N PRO A 543 22.74 -20.64 -8.44
CA PRO A 543 22.30 -21.14 -7.14
C PRO A 543 20.81 -20.88 -6.88
N MET A 544 20.11 -21.86 -6.30
CA MET A 544 18.67 -21.79 -6.06
C MET A 544 18.31 -21.96 -4.58
N PHE A 545 17.27 -21.27 -4.14
CA PHE A 545 16.63 -21.45 -2.84
C PHE A 545 15.12 -21.67 -3.06
N ILE A 546 14.55 -22.72 -2.46
CA ILE A 546 13.10 -22.86 -2.35
C ILE A 546 12.66 -22.02 -1.16
N THR A 547 12.18 -20.80 -1.40
CA THR A 547 11.96 -19.79 -0.36
C THR A 547 10.58 -19.82 0.27
N GLU A 548 9.61 -20.47 -0.38
CA GLU A 548 8.34 -20.89 0.19
C GLU A 548 7.91 -22.22 -0.42
N ASN A 549 7.41 -23.11 0.43
CA ASN A 549 6.62 -24.27 0.07
C ASN A 549 5.73 -24.65 1.26
N GLY A 550 4.43 -24.82 1.03
CA GLY A 550 3.45 -25.02 2.10
C GLY A 550 2.20 -25.78 1.65
N TYR A 551 1.38 -26.17 2.61
CA TYR A 551 0.10 -26.86 2.39
C TYR A 551 -0.98 -26.25 3.28
N SER A 552 -2.12 -25.88 2.69
CA SER A 552 -3.32 -25.45 3.43
C SER A 552 -4.32 -26.59 3.55
N GLU A 553 -4.65 -26.98 4.78
CA GLU A 553 -5.78 -27.86 5.08
C GLU A 553 -7.12 -27.14 4.78
N PRO A 554 -8.18 -27.84 4.30
CA PRO A 554 -9.53 -27.27 4.17
C PRO A 554 -10.12 -26.75 5.50
N LYS A 555 -11.06 -25.78 5.43
CA LYS A 555 -11.50 -24.98 6.59
C LYS A 555 -12.05 -25.79 7.77
N MET A 556 -11.73 -25.28 8.98
CA MET A 556 -12.04 -25.75 10.35
C MET A 556 -13.50 -26.10 10.74
N GLN A 557 -14.48 -26.17 9.84
CA GLN A 557 -15.89 -26.35 10.22
C GLN A 557 -16.29 -27.81 10.57
N GLU A 558 -15.38 -28.79 10.42
CA GLU A 558 -15.70 -30.21 10.59
C GLU A 558 -14.74 -31.00 11.51
N VAL A 559 -13.74 -30.37 12.15
CA VAL A 559 -12.67 -31.11 12.87
C VAL A 559 -12.37 -30.54 14.26
N GLY A 560 -12.13 -31.42 15.23
CA GLY A 560 -11.82 -31.06 16.61
C GLY A 560 -10.38 -30.59 16.81
N VAL A 561 -10.13 -29.80 17.87
CA VAL A 561 -8.80 -29.21 18.17
C VAL A 561 -7.67 -30.26 18.30
N GLN A 562 -7.98 -31.49 18.70
CA GLN A 562 -7.00 -32.58 18.79
C GLN A 562 -6.56 -33.16 17.44
N ASP A 563 -7.36 -32.96 16.39
CA ASP A 563 -7.05 -33.43 15.04
C ASP A 563 -6.30 -32.37 14.23
N ILE A 564 -6.49 -31.08 14.55
CA ILE A 564 -5.69 -29.96 14.01
C ILE A 564 -4.19 -30.15 14.31
N GLN A 565 -3.84 -30.75 15.45
CA GLN A 565 -2.45 -31.07 15.79
C GLN A 565 -1.88 -32.27 15.02
N LYS A 566 -2.73 -33.05 14.32
CA LYS A 566 -2.34 -34.24 13.54
C LYS A 566 -2.39 -33.93 12.05
N ASP A 567 -1.56 -32.96 11.66
CA ASP A 567 -1.47 -32.38 10.32
C ASP A 567 -0.77 -33.33 9.31
N VAL A 568 -1.35 -34.52 9.11
CA VAL A 568 -0.76 -35.62 8.34
C VAL A 568 -0.56 -35.22 6.89
N LYS A 569 -1.49 -34.46 6.29
CA LYS A 569 -1.42 -34.07 4.88
C LYS A 569 -0.28 -33.10 4.60
N ARG A 570 -0.05 -32.09 5.46
CA ARG A 570 1.13 -31.21 5.34
C ARG A 570 2.43 -31.98 5.54
N ILE A 571 2.47 -32.91 6.49
CA ILE A 571 3.63 -33.79 6.70
C ILE A 571 3.92 -34.66 5.46
N GLU A 572 2.91 -35.26 4.85
CA GLU A 572 3.05 -36.06 3.62
C GLU A 572 3.48 -35.21 2.43
N PHE A 573 2.88 -34.03 2.25
CA PHE A 573 3.25 -33.06 1.23
C PHE A 573 4.74 -32.67 1.32
N HIS A 574 5.22 -32.26 2.51
CA HIS A 574 6.63 -31.92 2.69
C HIS A 574 7.56 -33.13 2.50
N LYS A 575 7.18 -34.33 2.94
CA LYS A 575 7.97 -35.56 2.69
C LYS A 575 8.11 -35.84 1.19
N MET A 576 7.04 -35.70 0.42
CA MET A 576 7.07 -35.87 -1.05
C MET A 576 7.90 -34.77 -1.72
N TYR A 577 7.80 -33.53 -1.22
CA TYR A 577 8.55 -32.38 -1.75
C TYR A 577 10.04 -32.52 -1.53
N LEU A 578 10.46 -32.79 -0.29
CA LEU A 578 11.86 -32.98 0.07
C LEU A 578 12.47 -34.19 -0.63
N SER A 579 11.72 -35.28 -0.81
CA SER A 579 12.18 -36.45 -1.59
C SER A 579 12.46 -36.10 -3.06
N SER A 580 11.60 -35.27 -3.65
CA SER A 580 11.71 -34.79 -5.03
C SER A 580 12.84 -33.77 -5.20
N LEU A 581 13.00 -32.86 -4.23
CA LEU A 581 14.09 -31.89 -4.19
C LEU A 581 15.45 -32.59 -4.00
N ALA A 582 15.53 -33.62 -3.16
CA ALA A 582 16.72 -34.45 -3.03
C ALA A 582 17.06 -35.20 -4.32
N GLN A 583 16.06 -35.64 -5.09
CA GLN A 583 16.27 -36.22 -6.42
C GLN A 583 16.82 -35.17 -7.40
N ALA A 584 16.28 -33.95 -7.39
CA ALA A 584 16.78 -32.85 -8.21
C ALA A 584 18.25 -32.50 -7.94
N ILE A 585 18.66 -32.48 -6.67
CA ILE A 585 20.04 -32.23 -6.25
C ILE A 585 20.96 -33.37 -6.75
N ARG A 586 20.56 -34.64 -6.58
CA ARG A 586 21.28 -35.80 -7.17
C ARG A 586 21.39 -35.73 -8.69
N GLU A 587 20.43 -35.05 -9.33
CA GLU A 587 20.36 -34.83 -10.77
C GLU A 587 21.10 -33.56 -11.26
N GLY A 588 21.83 -32.88 -10.35
CA GLY A 588 22.75 -31.79 -10.65
C GLY A 588 22.30 -30.37 -10.27
N ALA A 589 21.14 -30.20 -9.65
CA ALA A 589 20.64 -28.87 -9.25
C ALA A 589 21.43 -28.27 -8.07
N ASP A 590 21.95 -27.05 -8.22
CA ASP A 590 22.56 -26.29 -7.10
C ASP A 590 21.48 -25.65 -6.21
N VAL A 591 20.75 -26.47 -5.45
CA VAL A 591 19.79 -26.02 -4.44
C VAL A 591 20.47 -25.89 -3.08
N ARG A 592 20.47 -24.68 -2.51
CA ARG A 592 21.21 -24.32 -1.30
C ARG A 592 20.35 -24.11 -0.05
N GLY A 593 19.03 -24.14 -0.18
CA GLY A 593 18.13 -24.05 0.96
C GLY A 593 16.66 -24.31 0.61
N TYR A 594 15.89 -24.62 1.64
CA TYR A 594 14.47 -24.91 1.59
C TYR A 594 13.80 -24.28 2.82
N PHE A 595 12.72 -23.52 2.60
CA PHE A 595 11.97 -22.79 3.61
C PHE A 595 10.49 -23.19 3.53
N VAL A 596 9.91 -23.52 4.68
CA VAL A 596 8.49 -23.90 4.80
C VAL A 596 7.62 -22.65 4.95
N TRP A 597 6.53 -22.59 4.17
CA TRP A 597 5.42 -21.67 4.43
C TRP A 597 4.33 -22.42 5.22
N THR A 598 3.89 -21.99 6.40
CA THR A 598 4.40 -20.88 7.24
C THR A 598 4.91 -21.43 8.59
N LEU A 599 5.64 -20.61 9.35
CA LEU A 599 6.12 -20.94 10.69
C LEU A 599 4.98 -20.99 11.71
N MET A 600 3.98 -20.12 11.54
CA MET A 600 2.81 -19.95 12.40
C MET A 600 1.63 -19.54 11.53
N ASP A 601 0.44 -20.06 11.81
CA ASP A 601 -0.79 -19.59 11.17
C ASP A 601 -0.89 -18.06 11.24
N ASP A 602 -1.10 -17.42 10.09
CA ASP A 602 -1.00 -15.97 9.92
C ASP A 602 -2.18 -15.41 9.10
N PHE A 603 -1.99 -14.28 8.42
CA PHE A 603 -3.02 -13.60 7.63
C PHE A 603 -2.68 -13.73 6.15
N GLU A 604 -3.34 -14.69 5.50
CA GLU A 604 -3.25 -15.06 4.07
C GLU A 604 -4.31 -14.32 3.22
#